data_AF-A0AA95GA80-F1
#
_entry.id   AF-A0AA95GA80-F1
#
_cell.length_a   1.000
_cell.length_b   1.000
_cell.length_c   1.000
_cell.angle_alpha   90.00
_cell.angle_beta   90.00
_cell.angle_gamma   90.00
#
_symmetry.space_group_name_H-M   'P 1'
#
loop_
_entity.id
_entity.type
_entity.pdbx_description
1 polymer ?
#
loop_
_entity_poly.entity_id
_entity_poly.type
_entity_poly.pdbx_seq_one_letter_code
_entity_poly.pdbx_strand_id
1 'polypeptide(L)'
;MIENLLNLIFKNKKFNQQDSEIARLNLEKNLRDFGIAWIHLGYSSLKIHELIEYITKECSIKPPRTGHLGNWHEIMAGRSCALDHNFFVCKNHIGFAYITEFTMTENSSLTSGDTVYLPGSLVYQGKRIILPLFFYNERNKWQETDKNKSYFCPFITAKFEDKIKPLIEIQKNQLTENILKRYVGQVYLKYKTEIKNLLFILISDSIKDNSKITPSDIIDRVVFIGGELKREKLHYINGKFTLLDKVYVNIDNILEDLFSCFYASINLLEFIEYHSTKKFFPFLSLSVMSIIDFAIFQIENRDVLANTDKISYLEWGAFGSAGYPPKSKGYFVQKFPILKQMYKILHNTDPKLFKKIVFIVIPSTIFNLLPNTLFISDKEHLKFLFSNSKKFLDKNSNTSSDILMKELEKELSLNIQKEKLSWYFKQRFSNARTIQHSQEIYEVGNLELTEEFSEISIQLACQILGFFTEEAEL
;
A
#
# COMPACT_ATOMS: atom_id res chain seq x y z
N MET A 1 13.66 -20.54 -4.99
CA MET A 1 13.17 -19.41 -4.19
C MET A 1 11.66 -19.51 -3.90
N ILE A 2 10.81 -19.59 -4.92
CA ILE A 2 9.34 -19.69 -4.76
C ILE A 2 8.93 -20.97 -4.04
N GLU A 3 9.43 -22.12 -4.50
CA GLU A 3 9.10 -23.41 -3.88
C GLU A 3 9.50 -23.43 -2.40
N ASN A 4 10.59 -22.77 -2.00
CA ASN A 4 10.97 -22.69 -0.58
C ASN A 4 9.92 -21.93 0.24
N LEU A 5 9.46 -20.76 -0.23
CA LEU A 5 8.43 -19.99 0.47
C LEU A 5 7.07 -20.66 0.42
N LEU A 6 6.67 -21.20 -0.74
CA LEU A 6 5.43 -21.97 -0.85
C LEU A 6 5.47 -23.19 0.06
N ASN A 7 6.61 -23.90 0.12
CA ASN A 7 6.80 -24.98 1.07
C ASN A 7 6.67 -24.44 2.50
N LEU A 8 7.30 -23.34 2.90
CA LEU A 8 7.10 -22.78 4.24
C LEU A 8 5.62 -22.44 4.54
N ILE A 9 4.91 -21.86 3.57
CA ILE A 9 3.49 -21.50 3.68
C ILE A 9 2.61 -22.74 3.83
N PHE A 10 2.93 -23.84 3.13
CA PHE A 10 2.11 -25.06 3.08
C PHE A 10 2.62 -26.21 3.96
N LYS A 11 3.84 -26.15 4.51
CA LYS A 11 4.51 -27.20 5.31
C LYS A 11 4.03 -27.21 6.76
N ASN A 12 3.59 -26.06 7.28
CA ASN A 12 3.11 -25.94 8.64
C ASN A 12 1.57 -26.00 8.67
N LYS A 13 0.97 -27.13 9.03
CA LYS A 13 -0.31 -27.30 9.77
C LYS A 13 -0.79 -28.75 9.54
N LYS A 14 -1.10 -29.59 10.53
CA LYS A 14 -2.14 -29.51 11.58
C LYS A 14 -3.55 -29.09 11.10
N PHE A 15 -3.71 -28.72 9.83
CA PHE A 15 -4.98 -28.49 9.13
C PHE A 15 -5.01 -29.51 8.00
N ASN A 16 -6.21 -29.98 7.66
CA ASN A 16 -6.45 -31.10 6.75
C ASN A 16 -5.54 -31.01 5.51
N GLN A 17 -4.69 -32.02 5.25
CA GLN A 17 -3.77 -32.04 4.09
C GLN A 17 -4.50 -31.68 2.79
N GLN A 18 -5.77 -32.08 2.72
CA GLN A 18 -6.72 -31.79 1.67
C GLN A 18 -6.90 -30.29 1.39
N ASP A 19 -6.97 -29.42 2.40
CA ASP A 19 -7.18 -27.97 2.20
C ASP A 19 -5.92 -27.29 1.62
N SER A 20 -4.74 -27.74 2.04
CA SER A 20 -3.46 -27.24 1.51
C SER A 20 -3.25 -27.69 0.07
N GLU A 21 -3.64 -28.92 -0.25
CA GLU A 21 -3.62 -29.43 -1.62
C GLU A 21 -4.61 -28.67 -2.51
N ILE A 22 -5.85 -28.44 -2.05
CA ILE A 22 -6.85 -27.63 -2.77
C ILE A 22 -6.33 -26.20 -3.01
N ALA A 23 -5.72 -25.57 -2.00
CA ALA A 23 -5.12 -24.23 -2.15
C ALA A 23 -3.99 -24.22 -3.19
N ARG A 24 -3.11 -25.24 -3.18
CA ARG A 24 -2.04 -25.40 -4.17
C ARG A 24 -2.59 -25.63 -5.57
N LEU A 25 -3.60 -26.48 -5.72
CA LEU A 25 -4.27 -26.76 -7.00
C LEU A 25 -4.96 -25.51 -7.55
N ASN A 26 -5.62 -24.73 -6.70
CA ASN A 26 -6.23 -23.46 -7.08
C ASN A 26 -5.18 -22.42 -7.51
N LEU A 27 -4.04 -22.37 -6.84
CA LEU A 27 -2.92 -21.51 -7.20
C LEU A 27 -2.38 -21.88 -8.59
N GLU A 28 -2.10 -23.17 -8.83
CA GLU A 28 -1.59 -23.65 -10.12
C GLU A 28 -2.61 -23.44 -11.26
N LYS A 29 -3.90 -23.65 -10.98
CA LYS A 29 -4.98 -23.34 -11.92
C LYS A 29 -4.96 -21.86 -12.31
N ASN A 30 -4.89 -20.95 -11.36
CA ASN A 30 -4.87 -19.51 -11.65
C ASN A 30 -3.63 -19.10 -12.46
N LEU A 31 -2.45 -19.63 -12.13
CA LEU A 31 -1.22 -19.35 -12.90
C LEU A 31 -1.30 -19.85 -14.34
N ARG A 32 -1.94 -21.01 -14.57
CA ARG A 32 -2.16 -21.53 -15.91
C ARG A 32 -3.17 -20.70 -16.69
N ASP A 33 -4.28 -20.32 -16.06
CA ASP A 33 -5.43 -19.73 -16.75
C ASP A 33 -5.26 -18.20 -16.96
N PHE A 34 -4.47 -17.53 -16.10
CA PHE A 34 -4.33 -16.07 -16.07
C PHE A 34 -2.88 -15.56 -16.02
N GLY A 35 -1.88 -16.43 -15.83
CA GLY A 35 -0.50 -16.00 -15.60
C GLY A 35 -0.25 -15.38 -14.22
N ILE A 36 -1.28 -15.21 -13.39
CA ILE A 36 -1.16 -14.64 -12.05
C ILE A 36 -2.02 -15.42 -11.04
N ALA A 37 -1.46 -15.63 -9.86
CA ALA A 37 -2.16 -16.08 -8.67
C ALA A 37 -1.76 -15.21 -7.47
N TRP A 38 -2.47 -15.34 -6.36
CA TRP A 38 -2.13 -14.60 -5.15
C TRP A 38 -2.32 -15.44 -3.88
N ILE A 39 -1.58 -15.06 -2.83
CA ILE A 39 -1.64 -15.62 -1.48
C ILE A 39 -1.69 -14.46 -0.49
N HIS A 40 -2.53 -14.57 0.54
CA HIS A 40 -2.50 -13.67 1.68
C HIS A 40 -1.87 -14.35 2.89
N LEU A 41 -0.71 -13.86 3.36
CA LEU A 41 -0.01 -14.49 4.49
C LEU A 41 -0.77 -14.37 5.82
N GLY A 42 -1.73 -13.46 5.92
CA GLY A 42 -2.65 -13.40 7.05
C GLY A 42 -3.51 -14.67 7.29
N TYR A 43 -3.60 -15.60 6.34
CA TYR A 43 -4.22 -16.91 6.57
C TYR A 43 -3.19 -18.02 6.88
N SER A 44 -1.90 -17.69 6.85
CA SER A 44 -0.82 -18.66 7.01
C SER A 44 -0.45 -18.90 8.47
N SER A 45 -0.12 -20.15 8.77
CA SER A 45 0.57 -20.64 9.97
C SER A 45 2.03 -20.23 10.05
N LEU A 46 2.62 -19.74 8.96
CA LEU A 46 4.01 -19.32 8.92
C LEU A 46 4.31 -18.42 10.11
N LYS A 47 5.36 -18.74 10.87
CA LYS A 47 5.74 -17.92 12.02
C LYS A 47 6.37 -16.62 11.53
N ILE A 48 6.25 -15.59 12.35
CA ILE A 48 6.78 -14.26 12.02
C ILE A 48 8.30 -14.31 11.85
N HIS A 49 9.01 -15.01 12.74
CA HIS A 49 10.47 -15.15 12.63
C HIS A 49 10.88 -15.89 11.34
N GLU A 50 10.16 -16.93 10.93
CA GLU A 50 10.45 -17.69 9.69
C GLU A 50 10.29 -16.80 8.46
N LEU A 51 9.26 -15.94 8.43
CA LEU A 51 9.07 -14.97 7.36
C LEU A 51 10.19 -13.92 7.33
N ILE A 52 10.53 -13.34 8.49
CA ILE A 52 11.60 -12.34 8.60
C ILE A 52 12.94 -12.96 8.17
N GLU A 53 13.24 -14.18 8.61
CA GLU A 53 14.45 -14.92 8.23
C GLU A 53 14.48 -15.18 6.72
N TYR A 54 13.37 -15.63 6.14
CA TYR A 54 13.27 -15.81 4.68
C TYR A 54 13.53 -14.50 3.93
N ILE A 55 12.91 -13.39 4.35
CA ILE A 55 13.09 -12.09 3.69
C ILE A 55 14.53 -11.59 3.84
N THR A 56 15.16 -11.83 4.99
CA THR A 56 16.51 -11.34 5.28
C THR A 56 17.59 -12.16 4.59
N LYS A 57 17.47 -13.49 4.58
CA LYS A 57 18.51 -14.42 4.11
C LYS A 57 18.28 -14.96 2.70
N GLU A 58 17.03 -15.23 2.32
CA GLU A 58 16.69 -15.99 1.10
C GLU A 58 16.11 -15.12 -0.03
N CYS A 59 15.52 -13.97 0.32
CA CYS A 59 14.85 -13.11 -0.64
C CYS A 59 15.85 -12.19 -1.36
N SER A 60 16.09 -12.48 -2.64
CA SER A 60 17.01 -11.70 -3.50
C SER A 60 16.53 -10.27 -3.75
N ILE A 61 15.22 -10.03 -3.70
CA ILE A 61 14.61 -8.72 -3.95
C ILE A 61 13.75 -8.36 -2.75
N LYS A 62 14.14 -7.31 -2.03
CA LYS A 62 13.38 -6.88 -0.83
C LYS A 62 11.97 -6.44 -1.22
N PRO A 63 10.93 -6.86 -0.48
CA PRO A 63 9.56 -6.47 -0.77
C PRO A 63 9.34 -4.97 -0.56
N PRO A 64 8.60 -4.27 -1.44
CA PRO A 64 8.17 -2.91 -1.20
C PRO A 64 7.17 -2.85 -0.03
N ARG A 65 7.21 -1.74 0.68
CA ARG A 65 6.16 -1.26 1.58
C ARG A 65 5.57 0.02 0.97
N THR A 66 4.39 -0.11 0.37
CA THR A 66 3.68 0.98 -0.30
C THR A 66 3.10 1.98 0.68
N GLY A 67 3.60 3.20 0.71
CA GLY A 67 3.07 4.28 1.56
C GLY A 67 2.82 5.55 0.76
N HIS A 68 2.06 6.49 1.32
CA HIS A 68 1.82 7.76 0.65
C HIS A 68 2.82 8.82 1.10
N LEU A 69 2.99 9.87 0.32
CA LEU A 69 3.76 11.05 0.73
C LEU A 69 3.15 11.69 1.99
N GLY A 70 4.00 12.25 2.87
CA GLY A 70 3.56 13.00 4.05
C GLY A 70 4.50 12.83 5.25
N ASN A 71 3.93 12.58 6.41
CA ASN A 71 4.53 12.61 7.75
C ASN A 71 5.61 11.54 8.07
N TRP A 72 6.39 11.09 7.08
CA TRP A 72 7.44 10.09 7.23
C TRP A 72 8.53 10.44 8.25
N HIS A 73 8.71 11.71 8.56
CA HIS A 73 9.58 12.12 9.67
C HIS A 73 9.14 11.48 11.00
N GLU A 74 7.85 11.56 11.33
CA GLU A 74 7.30 10.96 12.56
C GLU A 74 7.21 9.45 12.47
N ILE A 75 6.96 8.90 11.27
CA ILE A 75 7.04 7.45 11.04
C ILE A 75 8.44 6.97 11.39
N MET A 76 9.49 7.60 10.84
CA MET A 76 10.87 7.20 11.10
C MET A 76 11.33 7.47 12.54
N ALA A 77 10.65 8.36 13.26
CA ALA A 77 10.85 8.58 14.69
C ALA A 77 10.16 7.53 15.58
N GLY A 78 9.34 6.63 15.02
CA GLY A 78 8.55 5.67 15.80
C GLY A 78 7.47 6.33 16.65
N ARG A 79 6.90 7.44 16.16
CA ARG A 79 5.88 8.28 16.83
C ARG A 79 4.59 8.41 16.01
N SER A 80 4.35 7.50 15.08
CA SER A 80 3.29 7.62 14.08
C SER A 80 2.07 6.74 14.34
N CYS A 81 2.00 6.15 15.54
CA CYS A 81 0.91 5.29 16.00
C CYS A 81 0.56 4.21 14.95
N ALA A 82 -0.58 4.37 14.26
CA ALA A 82 -1.08 3.40 13.29
C ALA A 82 -0.11 3.14 12.12
N LEU A 83 0.82 4.07 11.83
CA LEU A 83 1.84 3.92 10.79
C LEU A 83 3.18 3.33 11.27
N ASP A 84 3.32 2.95 12.54
CA ASP A 84 4.58 2.41 13.07
C ASP A 84 4.99 1.08 12.41
N HIS A 85 4.06 0.34 11.82
CA HIS A 85 4.41 -0.80 10.96
C HIS A 85 5.33 -0.42 9.78
N ASN A 86 5.18 0.78 9.21
CA ASN A 86 6.08 1.28 8.15
C ASN A 86 7.50 1.47 8.70
N PHE A 87 7.61 2.00 9.93
CA PHE A 87 8.87 2.14 10.64
C PHE A 87 9.55 0.79 10.81
N PHE A 88 8.85 -0.20 11.36
CA PHE A 88 9.45 -1.52 11.60
C PHE A 88 9.97 -2.15 10.31
N VAL A 89 9.15 -2.13 9.24
CA VAL A 89 9.52 -2.74 7.95
C VAL A 89 10.75 -2.06 7.33
N CYS A 90 10.78 -0.73 7.30
CA CYS A 90 11.83 0.02 6.63
C CYS A 90 13.13 0.07 7.45
N LYS A 91 13.03 0.28 8.77
CA LYS A 91 14.20 0.40 9.65
C LYS A 91 14.94 -0.92 9.82
N ASN A 92 14.23 -2.05 9.86
CA ASN A 92 14.86 -3.37 10.00
C ASN A 92 15.28 -3.98 8.65
N HIS A 93 15.22 -3.21 7.55
CA HIS A 93 15.61 -3.66 6.22
C HIS A 93 14.93 -4.96 5.74
N ILE A 94 13.71 -5.23 6.25
CA ILE A 94 12.84 -6.31 5.78
C ILE A 94 11.91 -5.87 4.65
N GLY A 95 12.01 -4.60 4.25
CA GLY A 95 11.39 -4.04 3.06
C GLY A 95 11.98 -2.65 2.79
N PHE A 96 11.46 -1.98 1.77
CA PHE A 96 11.83 -0.60 1.45
C PHE A 96 10.60 0.27 1.27
N ALA A 97 10.73 1.57 1.53
CA ALA A 97 9.63 2.51 1.35
C ALA A 97 9.39 2.76 -0.15
N TYR A 98 8.22 2.34 -0.66
CA TYR A 98 7.79 2.68 -2.01
C TYR A 98 6.67 3.73 -1.91
N ILE A 99 7.07 4.99 -2.08
CA ILE A 99 6.26 6.14 -1.71
C ILE A 99 5.51 6.65 -2.94
N THR A 100 4.18 6.64 -2.89
CA THR A 100 3.35 7.27 -3.91
C THR A 100 3.09 8.73 -3.57
N GLU A 101 3.45 9.62 -4.50
CA GLU A 101 3.09 11.03 -4.42
C GLU A 101 1.70 11.32 -5.01
N PHE A 102 1.08 10.32 -5.63
CA PHE A 102 -0.23 10.40 -6.27
C PHE A 102 -1.37 10.24 -5.27
N THR A 103 -1.36 11.09 -4.25
CA THR A 103 -2.37 11.16 -3.18
C THR A 103 -3.00 12.56 -3.15
N MET A 104 -3.95 12.77 -2.25
CA MET A 104 -4.59 14.06 -2.04
C MET A 104 -4.16 14.68 -0.70
N THR A 105 -3.96 15.99 -0.67
CA THR A 105 -3.85 16.75 0.58
C THR A 105 -5.07 16.48 1.42
N GLU A 106 -4.88 16.34 2.71
CA GLU A 106 -5.97 16.33 3.66
C GLU A 106 -6.60 17.73 3.77
N ASN A 107 -7.88 17.79 4.15
CA ASN A 107 -8.51 19.05 4.51
C ASN A 107 -8.28 19.45 5.99
N SER A 108 -8.72 20.65 6.35
CA SER A 108 -8.58 21.23 7.70
C SER A 108 -9.20 20.33 8.78
N SER A 109 -10.41 19.85 8.55
CA SER A 109 -11.18 18.99 9.46
C SER A 109 -10.81 17.51 9.41
N LEU A 110 -9.90 17.13 8.51
CA LEU A 110 -9.42 15.76 8.32
C LEU A 110 -10.55 14.76 8.03
N THR A 111 -11.52 15.19 7.21
CA THR A 111 -12.65 14.38 6.74
C THR A 111 -12.52 13.94 5.28
N SER A 112 -11.56 14.52 4.54
CA SER A 112 -11.29 14.17 3.14
C SER A 112 -9.80 14.19 2.84
N GLY A 113 -9.43 13.57 1.71
CA GLY A 113 -8.04 13.47 1.28
C GLY A 113 -7.27 12.41 2.06
N ASP A 114 -5.96 12.60 2.19
CA ASP A 114 -5.09 11.68 2.92
C ASP A 114 -4.91 12.08 4.38
N THR A 115 -5.90 11.73 5.18
CA THR A 115 -5.96 12.04 6.62
C THR A 115 -5.02 11.18 7.48
N VAL A 116 -4.29 10.26 6.84
CA VAL A 116 -3.36 9.34 7.49
C VAL A 116 -1.93 9.87 7.35
N TYR A 117 -1.46 10.14 6.13
CA TYR A 117 -0.10 10.63 5.91
C TYR A 117 0.02 12.15 5.97
N LEU A 118 -1.08 12.88 5.83
CA LEU A 118 -1.15 14.34 5.98
C LEU A 118 -0.19 15.12 5.06
N PRO A 119 -0.18 14.85 3.73
CA PRO A 119 0.78 15.46 2.81
C PRO A 119 0.63 16.98 2.65
N GLY A 120 -0.51 17.57 3.00
CA GLY A 120 -0.75 19.01 3.00
C GLY A 120 -0.23 19.74 4.26
N SER A 121 0.35 19.00 5.20
CA SER A 121 0.87 19.52 6.47
C SER A 121 2.28 19.02 6.75
N LEU A 122 2.97 19.72 7.66
CA LEU A 122 4.11 19.14 8.36
C LEU A 122 3.61 18.53 9.66
N VAL A 123 4.16 17.37 10.01
CA VAL A 123 3.93 16.77 11.32
C VAL A 123 5.27 16.68 12.02
N TYR A 124 5.36 17.31 13.19
CA TYR A 124 6.57 17.34 13.99
C TYR A 124 6.20 17.14 15.45
N GLN A 125 6.82 16.17 16.10
CA GLN A 125 6.57 15.84 17.51
C GLN A 125 5.08 15.64 17.78
N GLY A 126 4.41 14.83 16.93
CA GLY A 126 2.97 14.58 17.01
C GLY A 126 2.05 15.77 16.69
N LYS A 127 2.58 16.97 16.43
CA LYS A 127 1.79 18.17 16.13
C LYS A 127 1.70 18.41 14.63
N ARG A 128 0.48 18.67 14.15
CA ARG A 128 0.21 19.05 12.76
C ARG A 128 0.35 20.56 12.58
N ILE A 129 1.13 20.96 11.60
CA ILE A 129 1.29 22.33 11.11
C ILE A 129 0.76 22.37 9.68
N ILE A 130 -0.41 23.00 9.49
CA ILE A 130 -1.04 23.12 8.17
C ILE A 130 -0.24 24.11 7.33
N LEU A 131 0.21 23.68 6.15
CA LEU A 131 0.93 24.54 5.23
C LEU A 131 -0.05 25.47 4.47
N PRO A 132 0.33 26.72 4.17
CA PRO A 132 -0.41 27.53 3.21
C PRO A 132 -0.20 26.97 1.81
N LEU A 133 -1.25 26.37 1.22
CA LEU A 133 -1.18 25.67 -0.06
C LEU A 133 -1.73 26.53 -1.20
N PHE A 134 -1.14 26.37 -2.38
CA PHE A 134 -1.49 27.11 -3.59
C PHE A 134 -1.53 26.16 -4.80
N PHE A 135 -2.45 26.43 -5.72
CA PHE A 135 -2.46 25.83 -7.05
C PHE A 135 -2.29 26.93 -8.10
N TYR A 136 -1.86 26.53 -9.30
CA TYR A 136 -1.79 27.43 -10.44
C TYR A 136 -3.10 27.36 -11.23
N ASN A 137 -3.82 28.48 -11.31
CA ASN A 137 -5.14 28.50 -11.92
C ASN A 137 -5.09 28.72 -13.44
N GLU A 138 -6.23 28.53 -14.10
CA GLU A 138 -6.40 28.73 -15.55
C GLU A 138 -6.13 30.17 -16.03
N ARG A 139 -6.00 31.13 -15.11
CA ARG A 139 -5.70 32.54 -15.40
C ARG A 139 -4.22 32.88 -15.25
N ASN A 140 -3.36 31.85 -15.22
CA ASN A 140 -1.92 32.00 -15.07
C ASN A 140 -1.48 32.68 -13.78
N LYS A 141 -2.15 32.36 -12.66
CA LYS A 141 -1.85 32.93 -11.35
C LYS A 141 -1.87 31.88 -10.25
N TRP A 142 -1.01 32.07 -9.26
CA TRP A 142 -1.08 31.34 -8.00
C TRP A 142 -2.32 31.76 -7.22
N GLN A 143 -3.09 30.77 -6.77
CA GLN A 143 -4.28 30.96 -5.97
C GLN A 143 -4.21 30.07 -4.73
N GLU A 144 -4.51 30.64 -3.57
CA GLU A 144 -4.59 29.88 -2.32
C GLU A 144 -5.72 28.84 -2.41
N THR A 145 -5.44 27.64 -1.93
CA THR A 145 -6.43 26.56 -1.87
C THR A 145 -7.49 26.84 -0.80
N ASP A 146 -8.69 26.31 -0.98
CA ASP A 146 -9.68 26.23 0.08
C ASP A 146 -9.28 25.12 1.07
N LYS A 147 -8.95 25.48 2.31
CA LYS A 147 -8.51 24.55 3.36
C LYS A 147 -9.55 23.47 3.69
N ASN A 148 -10.81 23.63 3.28
CA ASN A 148 -11.86 22.65 3.50
C ASN A 148 -11.93 21.57 2.41
N LYS A 149 -11.19 21.75 1.32
CA LYS A 149 -11.08 20.83 0.19
C LYS A 149 -9.74 20.11 0.17
N SER A 150 -9.74 18.98 -0.51
CA SER A 150 -8.56 18.15 -0.73
C SER A 150 -8.08 18.30 -2.18
N TYR A 151 -6.78 18.32 -2.38
CA TYR A 151 -6.17 18.59 -3.68
C TYR A 151 -5.11 17.54 -4.03
N PHE A 152 -4.98 17.20 -5.30
CA PHE A 152 -4.02 16.24 -5.81
C PHE A 152 -2.59 16.76 -5.64
N CYS A 153 -1.80 16.10 -4.79
CA CYS A 153 -0.51 16.61 -4.31
C CYS A 153 0.48 17.01 -5.44
N PRO A 154 0.57 16.28 -6.56
CA PRO A 154 1.47 16.65 -7.65
C PRO A 154 1.22 18.02 -8.26
N PHE A 155 0.04 18.61 -8.10
CA PHE A 155 -0.34 19.89 -8.71
C PHE A 155 -0.29 21.05 -7.70
N ILE A 156 0.18 20.78 -6.48
CA ILE A 156 0.11 21.72 -5.36
C ILE A 156 1.50 22.20 -4.98
N THR A 157 1.56 23.50 -4.68
CA THR A 157 2.70 24.16 -4.06
C THR A 157 2.33 24.61 -2.65
N ALA A 158 3.33 24.89 -1.84
CA ALA A 158 3.13 25.47 -0.52
C ALA A 158 4.08 26.64 -0.30
N LYS A 159 3.66 27.60 0.53
CA LYS A 159 4.56 28.62 1.08
C LYS A 159 5.37 28.00 2.21
N PHE A 160 6.67 27.88 2.02
CA PHE A 160 7.63 27.35 2.99
C PHE A 160 8.91 28.18 2.95
N GLU A 161 9.38 28.66 4.11
CA GLU A 161 10.53 29.58 4.23
C GLU A 161 10.40 30.80 3.30
N ASP A 162 9.21 31.43 3.31
CA ASP A 162 8.84 32.58 2.47
C ASP A 162 8.92 32.39 0.95
N LYS A 163 9.05 31.14 0.47
CA LYS A 163 9.04 30.80 -0.96
C LYS A 163 7.88 29.86 -1.29
N ILE A 164 7.34 29.99 -2.50
CA ILE A 164 6.41 29.00 -3.07
C ILE A 164 7.27 27.86 -3.63
N LYS A 165 7.12 26.65 -3.07
CA LYS A 165 7.84 25.45 -3.51
C LYS A 165 6.83 24.32 -3.80
N PRO A 166 7.12 23.38 -4.71
CA PRO A 166 6.31 22.18 -4.88
C PRO A 166 6.11 21.43 -3.56
N LEU A 167 4.86 21.04 -3.27
CA LEU A 167 4.53 20.35 -2.02
C LEU A 167 5.31 19.03 -1.88
N ILE A 168 5.48 18.32 -3.00
CA ILE A 168 6.23 17.07 -3.05
C ILE A 168 7.69 17.28 -2.63
N GLU A 169 8.33 18.35 -3.07
CA GLU A 169 9.72 18.66 -2.72
C GLU A 169 9.86 18.89 -1.21
N ILE A 170 8.95 19.69 -0.63
CA ILE A 170 8.94 19.96 0.81
C ILE A 170 8.84 18.66 1.60
N GLN A 171 7.91 17.77 1.24
CA GLN A 171 7.70 16.49 1.93
C GLN A 171 8.87 15.51 1.73
N LYS A 172 9.46 15.46 0.54
CA LYS A 172 10.66 14.63 0.26
C LYS A 172 11.84 15.04 1.15
N ASN A 173 12.01 16.34 1.37
CA ASN A 173 13.10 16.88 2.21
C ASN A 173 12.92 16.55 3.69
N GLN A 174 11.72 16.17 4.14
CA GLN A 174 11.49 15.71 5.53
C GLN A 174 11.91 14.24 5.75
N LEU A 175 12.16 13.49 4.67
CA LEU A 175 12.40 12.05 4.74
C LEU A 175 13.86 11.74 5.00
N THR A 176 14.16 11.04 6.09
CA THR A 176 15.53 10.69 6.49
C THR A 176 16.27 9.90 5.41
N GLU A 177 17.59 10.10 5.32
CA GLU A 177 18.45 9.42 4.33
C GLU A 177 18.76 7.95 4.70
N ASN A 178 18.51 7.56 5.95
CA ASN A 178 18.92 6.25 6.49
C ASN A 178 17.99 5.08 6.10
N ILE A 179 17.05 5.26 5.17
CA ILE A 179 16.20 4.18 4.67
C ILE A 179 16.27 4.05 3.16
N LEU A 180 16.15 2.81 2.67
CA LEU A 180 15.93 2.57 1.26
C LEU A 180 14.52 3.06 0.89
N LYS A 181 14.48 4.01 -0.04
CA LYS A 181 13.25 4.66 -0.48
C LYS A 181 13.24 4.80 -2.00
N ARG A 182 12.04 4.69 -2.58
CA ARG A 182 11.76 4.93 -3.99
C ARG A 182 10.46 5.68 -4.11
N TYR A 183 10.36 6.49 -5.14
CA TYR A 183 9.17 7.29 -5.42
C TYR A 183 8.49 6.80 -6.68
N VAL A 184 7.18 6.59 -6.63
CA VAL A 184 6.41 6.04 -7.75
C VAL A 184 6.54 6.94 -8.98
N GLY A 185 6.47 8.27 -8.82
CA GLY A 185 6.61 9.20 -9.96
C GLY A 185 7.95 9.08 -10.68
N GLN A 186 9.05 8.96 -9.94
CA GLN A 186 10.40 8.74 -10.49
C GLN A 186 10.51 7.41 -11.22
N VAL A 187 9.98 6.35 -10.62
CA VAL A 187 10.00 5.00 -11.20
C VAL A 187 9.18 4.96 -12.50
N TYR A 188 8.02 5.60 -12.54
CA TYR A 188 7.17 5.63 -13.74
C TYR A 188 7.81 6.42 -14.88
N LEU A 189 8.47 7.53 -14.59
CA LEU A 189 9.19 8.29 -15.62
C LEU A 189 10.43 7.56 -16.12
N LYS A 190 11.15 6.86 -15.24
CA LYS A 190 12.31 6.02 -15.61
C LYS A 190 11.92 4.93 -16.61
N TYR A 191 10.75 4.30 -16.44
CA TYR A 191 10.22 3.24 -17.31
C TYR A 191 9.10 3.73 -18.24
N LYS A 192 9.12 5.02 -18.62
CA LYS A 192 8.03 5.66 -19.38
C LYS A 192 7.67 4.89 -20.66
N THR A 193 8.67 4.45 -21.42
CA THR A 193 8.44 3.76 -22.70
C THR A 193 7.77 2.40 -22.49
N GLU A 194 8.28 1.61 -21.56
CA GLU A 194 7.74 0.29 -21.23
C GLU A 194 6.31 0.39 -20.69
N ILE A 195 6.05 1.36 -19.81
CA ILE A 195 4.72 1.60 -19.25
C ILE A 195 3.74 2.09 -20.32
N LYS A 196 4.17 2.95 -21.25
CA LYS A 196 3.33 3.34 -22.39
C LYS A 196 2.96 2.14 -23.24
N ASN A 197 3.90 1.25 -23.54
CA ASN A 197 3.62 0.03 -24.30
C ASN A 197 2.61 -0.87 -23.57
N LEU A 198 2.77 -1.03 -22.26
CA LEU A 198 1.84 -1.76 -21.41
C LEU A 198 0.43 -1.18 -21.45
N LEU A 199 0.31 0.13 -21.24
CA LEU A 199 -0.97 0.82 -21.28
C LEU A 199 -1.59 0.77 -22.68
N PHE A 200 -0.77 0.87 -23.73
CA PHE A 200 -1.24 0.72 -25.11
C PHE A 200 -1.88 -0.64 -25.34
N ILE A 201 -1.24 -1.73 -24.88
CA ILE A 201 -1.78 -3.09 -24.97
C ILE A 201 -3.11 -3.19 -24.22
N LEU A 202 -3.18 -2.70 -22.98
CA LEU A 202 -4.40 -2.77 -22.18
C LEU A 202 -5.54 -1.95 -22.78
N ILE A 203 -5.29 -0.72 -23.23
CA ILE A 203 -6.31 0.14 -23.84
C ILE A 203 -6.79 -0.47 -25.17
N SER A 204 -5.87 -0.98 -25.99
CA SER A 204 -6.20 -1.65 -27.25
C SER A 204 -7.03 -2.92 -27.04
N ASP A 205 -6.76 -3.69 -25.99
CA ASP A 205 -7.58 -4.85 -25.66
C ASP A 205 -8.97 -4.44 -25.16
N SER A 206 -9.03 -3.38 -24.34
CA SER A 206 -10.27 -2.92 -23.70
C SER A 206 -11.40 -2.48 -24.65
N ILE A 207 -11.08 -2.24 -25.91
CA ILE A 207 -12.04 -1.82 -26.95
C ILE A 207 -12.51 -2.97 -27.85
N LYS A 208 -12.06 -4.20 -27.62
CA LYS A 208 -12.50 -5.40 -28.35
C LYS A 208 -13.85 -5.90 -27.81
N ASP A 209 -14.70 -6.42 -28.68
CA ASP A 209 -16.05 -6.89 -28.34
C ASP A 209 -16.09 -7.97 -27.23
N ASN A 210 -15.06 -8.81 -27.14
CA ASN A 210 -14.97 -9.90 -26.17
C ASN A 210 -14.09 -9.59 -24.95
N SER A 211 -13.64 -8.34 -24.81
CA SER A 211 -12.77 -7.93 -23.70
C SER A 211 -13.47 -8.11 -22.35
N LYS A 212 -12.68 -8.50 -21.34
CA LYS A 212 -13.13 -8.57 -19.94
C LYS A 212 -12.78 -7.31 -19.15
N ILE A 213 -12.14 -6.33 -19.79
CA ILE A 213 -11.81 -5.03 -19.23
C ILE A 213 -12.32 -3.92 -20.15
N THR A 214 -12.63 -2.76 -19.58
CA THR A 214 -13.11 -1.58 -20.31
C THR A 214 -12.09 -0.44 -20.21
N PRO A 215 -12.13 0.58 -21.09
CA PRO A 215 -11.27 1.75 -20.94
C PRO A 215 -11.39 2.43 -19.57
N SER A 216 -12.58 2.36 -18.96
CA SER A 216 -12.84 2.91 -17.61
C SER A 216 -12.20 2.11 -16.47
N ASP A 217 -11.87 0.83 -16.70
CA ASP A 217 -11.08 0.06 -15.75
C ASP A 217 -9.61 0.51 -15.77
N ILE A 218 -9.18 1.18 -16.85
CA ILE A 218 -7.81 1.64 -17.03
C ILE A 218 -7.63 3.08 -16.56
N ILE A 219 -8.52 3.97 -17.00
CA ILE A 219 -8.54 5.40 -16.66
C ILE A 219 -9.92 5.71 -16.06
N ASP A 220 -9.95 5.93 -14.75
CA ASP A 220 -11.17 6.13 -13.96
C ASP A 220 -11.26 7.50 -13.29
N ARG A 221 -10.26 8.35 -13.52
CA ARG A 221 -10.08 9.64 -12.86
C ARG A 221 -9.54 10.69 -13.81
N VAL A 222 -9.86 11.94 -13.50
CA VAL A 222 -9.25 13.14 -14.08
C VAL A 222 -8.70 14.04 -12.99
N VAL A 223 -7.57 14.66 -13.28
CA VAL A 223 -6.95 15.70 -12.46
C VAL A 223 -7.11 17.02 -13.18
N PHE A 224 -7.80 17.98 -12.58
CA PHE A 224 -7.89 19.35 -13.11
C PHE A 224 -6.60 20.12 -12.80
N ILE A 225 -6.26 21.11 -13.62
CA ILE A 225 -5.05 21.93 -13.43
C ILE A 225 -5.00 22.60 -12.04
N GLY A 226 -6.17 22.90 -11.46
CA GLY A 226 -6.30 23.41 -10.09
C GLY A 226 -6.14 22.36 -8.98
N GLY A 227 -5.73 21.13 -9.31
CA GLY A 227 -5.51 20.04 -8.36
C GLY A 227 -6.76 19.29 -7.92
N GLU A 228 -7.95 19.60 -8.44
CA GLU A 228 -9.15 18.78 -8.14
C GLU A 228 -9.03 17.40 -8.81
N LEU A 229 -9.24 16.33 -8.05
CA LEU A 229 -9.31 14.96 -8.57
C LEU A 229 -10.76 14.48 -8.57
N LYS A 230 -11.30 14.07 -9.72
CA LYS A 230 -12.67 13.56 -9.85
C LYS A 230 -12.69 12.20 -10.51
N ARG A 231 -13.68 11.38 -10.17
CA ARG A 231 -13.95 10.11 -10.86
C ARG A 231 -14.66 10.42 -12.16
N GLU A 232 -13.98 10.18 -13.27
CA GLU A 232 -14.49 10.37 -14.61
C GLU A 232 -13.96 9.24 -15.48
N LYS A 233 -14.85 8.60 -16.23
CA LYS A 233 -14.53 7.38 -16.96
C LYS A 233 -14.09 7.71 -18.38
N LEU A 234 -13.04 7.05 -18.83
CA LEU A 234 -12.74 7.00 -20.25
C LEU A 234 -13.77 6.14 -20.97
N HIS A 235 -14.37 6.68 -22.04
CA HIS A 235 -15.32 5.97 -22.89
C HIS A 235 -14.72 5.75 -24.28
N TYR A 236 -15.14 4.68 -24.96
CA TYR A 236 -14.86 4.46 -26.38
C TYR A 236 -16.18 4.37 -27.13
N ILE A 237 -16.47 5.38 -27.96
CA ILE A 237 -17.74 5.54 -28.66
C ILE A 237 -17.45 5.91 -30.11
N ASN A 238 -18.04 5.18 -31.07
CA ASN A 238 -17.92 5.44 -32.50
C ASN A 238 -16.46 5.58 -32.98
N GLY A 239 -15.57 4.71 -32.50
CA GLY A 239 -14.16 4.70 -32.91
C GLY A 239 -13.28 5.77 -32.25
N LYS A 240 -13.77 6.48 -31.23
CA LYS A 240 -13.04 7.56 -30.55
C LYS A 240 -13.08 7.41 -29.05
N PHE A 241 -12.03 7.87 -28.39
CA PHE A 241 -11.97 7.93 -26.94
C PHE A 241 -12.47 9.28 -26.44
N THR A 242 -13.37 9.28 -25.45
CA THR A 242 -13.92 10.50 -24.86
C THR A 242 -13.76 10.52 -23.35
N LEU A 243 -13.39 11.68 -22.81
CA LEU A 243 -13.25 11.94 -21.38
C LEU A 243 -13.65 13.39 -21.13
N LEU A 244 -14.74 13.62 -20.38
CA LEU A 244 -15.40 14.92 -20.28
C LEU A 244 -15.69 15.51 -21.68
N ASP A 245 -15.33 16.77 -21.92
CA ASP A 245 -15.48 17.49 -23.19
C ASP A 245 -14.37 17.19 -24.21
N LYS A 246 -13.36 16.37 -23.85
CA LYS A 246 -12.23 16.07 -24.72
C LYS A 246 -12.42 14.77 -25.50
N VAL A 247 -12.11 14.84 -26.79
CA VAL A 247 -12.01 13.70 -27.69
C VAL A 247 -10.55 13.43 -28.01
N TYR A 248 -10.10 12.20 -27.76
CA TYR A 248 -8.77 11.74 -28.14
C TYR A 248 -8.86 10.95 -29.44
N VAL A 249 -7.99 11.30 -30.40
CA VAL A 249 -7.96 10.71 -31.74
C VAL A 249 -7.36 9.30 -31.70
N ASN A 250 -6.38 9.07 -30.83
CA ASN A 250 -5.70 7.79 -30.66
C ASN A 250 -5.23 7.59 -29.20
N ILE A 251 -4.76 6.37 -28.92
CA ILE A 251 -4.27 5.97 -27.60
C ILE A 251 -3.03 6.80 -27.20
N ASP A 252 -2.12 7.09 -28.14
CA ASP A 252 -0.89 7.84 -27.85
C ASP A 252 -1.18 9.23 -27.26
N ASN A 253 -2.20 9.93 -27.78
CA ASN A 253 -2.61 11.22 -27.22
C ASN A 253 -3.11 11.12 -25.78
N ILE A 254 -3.79 10.02 -25.42
CA ILE A 254 -4.22 9.76 -24.04
C ILE A 254 -2.98 9.53 -23.16
N LEU A 255 -2.03 8.73 -23.65
CA LEU A 255 -0.82 8.38 -22.91
C LEU A 255 0.10 9.58 -22.70
N GLU A 256 0.24 10.50 -23.67
CA GLU A 256 1.01 11.73 -23.47
C GLU A 256 0.43 12.59 -22.35
N ASP A 257 -0.89 12.80 -22.35
CA ASP A 257 -1.55 13.58 -21.31
C ASP A 257 -1.49 12.89 -19.95
N LEU A 258 -1.64 11.57 -19.92
CA LEU A 258 -1.54 10.77 -18.70
C LEU A 258 -0.15 10.91 -18.06
N PHE A 259 0.91 10.84 -18.86
CA PHE A 259 2.29 10.97 -18.38
C PHE A 259 2.63 12.36 -17.84
N SER A 260 1.83 13.38 -18.21
CA SER A 260 2.00 14.74 -17.70
C SER A 260 1.75 14.79 -16.18
N CYS A 261 0.84 13.97 -15.64
CA CYS A 261 0.62 13.85 -14.19
C CYS A 261 1.85 13.30 -13.43
N PHE A 262 2.53 12.30 -14.00
CA PHE A 262 3.74 11.72 -13.41
C PHE A 262 4.91 12.71 -13.49
N TYR A 263 5.01 13.44 -14.60
CA TYR A 263 6.00 14.49 -14.77
C TYR A 263 5.83 15.64 -13.77
N ALA A 264 4.60 16.10 -13.52
CA ALA A 264 4.28 17.10 -12.51
C ALA A 264 4.77 16.72 -11.10
N SER A 265 4.81 15.42 -10.79
CA SER A 265 5.29 14.95 -9.47
C SER A 265 6.77 15.21 -9.18
N ILE A 266 7.54 15.57 -10.21
CA ILE A 266 8.97 15.87 -10.13
C ILE A 266 9.25 17.32 -10.54
N ASN A 267 8.63 17.77 -11.65
CA ASN A 267 8.94 19.04 -12.30
C ASN A 267 7.70 19.95 -12.37
N LEU A 268 7.01 20.18 -11.25
CA LEU A 268 5.74 20.91 -11.22
C LEU A 268 5.82 22.31 -11.86
N LEU A 269 6.88 23.08 -11.57
CA LEU A 269 7.00 24.45 -12.10
C LEU A 269 7.13 24.46 -13.64
N GLU A 270 7.94 23.56 -14.18
CA GLU A 270 8.09 23.37 -15.63
C GLU A 270 6.81 22.82 -16.27
N PHE A 271 6.16 21.86 -15.62
CA PHE A 271 4.86 21.34 -16.04
C PHE A 271 3.80 22.45 -16.16
N ILE A 272 3.75 23.37 -15.20
CA ILE A 272 2.80 24.50 -15.21
C ILE A 272 3.06 25.40 -16.42
N GLU A 273 4.31 25.71 -16.73
CA GLU A 273 4.68 26.54 -17.87
C GLU A 273 4.18 25.92 -19.19
N TYR A 274 4.43 24.63 -19.40
CA TYR A 274 4.06 23.93 -20.64
C TYR A 274 2.58 23.56 -20.75
N HIS A 275 1.85 23.46 -19.64
CA HIS A 275 0.48 22.94 -19.64
C HIS A 275 -0.57 23.85 -19.00
N SER A 276 -0.23 25.12 -18.75
CA SER A 276 -1.15 26.12 -18.19
C SER A 276 -2.48 26.30 -18.93
N THR A 277 -2.52 25.97 -20.23
CA THR A 277 -3.73 26.06 -21.06
C THR A 277 -4.62 24.81 -21.02
N LYS A 278 -4.15 23.70 -20.45
CA LYS A 278 -4.92 22.46 -20.32
C LYS A 278 -5.83 22.54 -19.09
N LYS A 279 -7.09 22.14 -19.23
CA LYS A 279 -8.07 22.11 -18.13
C LYS A 279 -7.87 20.92 -17.19
N PHE A 280 -7.58 19.74 -17.75
CA PHE A 280 -7.46 18.49 -17.00
C PHE A 280 -6.58 17.47 -17.72
N PHE A 281 -6.23 16.42 -16.99
CA PHE A 281 -5.41 15.29 -17.42
C PHE A 281 -6.07 13.97 -17.01
N PRO A 282 -6.01 12.91 -17.83
CA PRO A 282 -6.46 11.58 -17.45
C PRO A 282 -5.53 11.00 -16.37
N PHE A 283 -6.07 10.19 -15.48
CA PHE A 283 -5.31 9.52 -14.43
C PHE A 283 -5.72 8.05 -14.27
N LEU A 284 -4.73 7.22 -13.93
CA LEU A 284 -4.90 5.77 -13.88
C LEU A 284 -5.81 5.32 -12.75
N SER A 285 -6.54 4.23 -12.99
CA SER A 285 -7.18 3.48 -11.92
C SER A 285 -6.14 2.85 -11.01
N LEU A 286 -6.51 2.64 -9.74
CA LEU A 286 -5.60 2.00 -8.79
C LEU A 286 -5.24 0.57 -9.21
N SER A 287 -6.13 -0.13 -9.92
CA SER A 287 -5.86 -1.48 -10.42
C SER A 287 -4.75 -1.48 -11.45
N VAL A 288 -4.73 -0.49 -12.36
CA VAL A 288 -3.66 -0.37 -13.35
C VAL A 288 -2.34 0.01 -12.70
N MET A 289 -2.35 0.93 -11.72
CA MET A 289 -1.12 1.26 -10.99
C MET A 289 -0.50 0.01 -10.35
N SER A 290 -1.31 -0.87 -9.73
CA SER A 290 -0.80 -2.14 -9.18
C SER A 290 -0.19 -3.06 -10.25
N ILE A 291 -0.83 -3.22 -11.41
CA ILE A 291 -0.25 -4.04 -12.50
C ILE A 291 1.03 -3.44 -13.06
N ILE A 292 1.09 -2.12 -13.21
CA ILE A 292 2.30 -1.43 -13.67
C ILE A 292 3.43 -1.64 -12.67
N ASP A 293 3.17 -1.52 -11.37
CA ASP A 293 4.19 -1.79 -10.35
C ASP A 293 4.75 -3.22 -10.45
N PHE A 294 3.91 -4.21 -10.78
CA PHE A 294 4.36 -5.60 -10.99
C PHE A 294 5.18 -5.77 -12.26
N ALA A 295 4.78 -5.08 -13.33
CA ALA A 295 5.51 -5.09 -14.58
C ALA A 295 6.89 -4.45 -14.41
N ILE A 296 6.96 -3.30 -13.74
CA ILE A 296 8.20 -2.61 -13.42
C ILE A 296 9.10 -3.51 -12.58
N PHE A 297 8.55 -4.19 -11.56
CA PHE A 297 9.33 -5.13 -10.77
C PHE A 297 10.00 -6.22 -11.64
N GLN A 298 9.29 -6.77 -12.63
CA GLN A 298 9.88 -7.77 -13.53
C GLN A 298 10.95 -7.17 -14.44
N ILE A 299 10.72 -5.94 -14.94
CA ILE A 299 11.67 -5.22 -15.79
C ILE A 299 12.96 -4.90 -15.02
N GLU A 300 12.83 -4.37 -13.80
CA GLU A 300 13.97 -4.01 -12.93
C GLU A 300 14.82 -5.19 -12.53
N ASN A 301 14.20 -6.36 -12.38
CA ASN A 301 14.85 -7.56 -11.87
C ASN A 301 15.01 -8.64 -12.94
N ARG A 302 14.91 -8.28 -14.24
CA ARG A 302 14.91 -9.24 -15.35
C ARG A 302 16.11 -10.19 -15.33
N ASP A 303 17.28 -9.70 -14.91
CA ASP A 303 18.53 -10.47 -14.89
C ASP A 303 18.48 -11.51 -13.75
N VAL A 304 18.02 -11.12 -12.57
CA VAL A 304 17.80 -12.02 -11.41
C VAL A 304 16.72 -13.06 -11.71
N LEU A 305 15.73 -12.67 -12.50
CA LEU A 305 14.55 -13.48 -12.83
C LEU A 305 14.70 -14.28 -14.13
N ALA A 306 15.82 -14.16 -14.85
CA ALA A 306 15.98 -14.67 -16.22
C ALA A 306 15.67 -16.18 -16.35
N ASN A 307 16.11 -16.97 -15.37
CA ASN A 307 16.03 -18.43 -15.38
C ASN A 307 14.79 -19.02 -14.66
N THR A 308 13.79 -18.20 -14.33
CA THR A 308 12.57 -18.65 -13.65
C THR A 308 11.34 -18.45 -14.51
N ASP A 309 10.49 -19.46 -14.69
CA ASP A 309 9.20 -19.33 -15.41
C ASP A 309 8.07 -18.79 -14.53
N LYS A 310 8.25 -18.91 -13.22
CA LYS A 310 7.34 -18.45 -12.16
C LYS A 310 8.12 -17.52 -11.23
N ILE A 311 7.51 -16.41 -10.83
CA ILE A 311 8.09 -15.36 -9.97
C ILE A 311 7.22 -15.20 -8.71
N SER A 312 7.85 -14.99 -7.55
CA SER A 312 7.15 -14.56 -6.33
C SER A 312 7.36 -13.07 -6.15
N TYR A 313 6.27 -12.33 -6.09
CA TYR A 313 6.28 -10.91 -5.76
C TYR A 313 5.69 -10.74 -4.37
N LEU A 314 6.51 -10.30 -3.43
CA LEU A 314 6.11 -10.08 -2.04
C LEU A 314 5.82 -8.59 -1.87
N GLU A 315 4.70 -8.23 -1.24
CA GLU A 315 4.39 -6.84 -0.88
C GLU A 315 3.92 -6.74 0.57
N TRP A 316 4.52 -5.82 1.31
CA TRP A 316 4.01 -5.43 2.61
C TRP A 316 2.79 -4.51 2.44
N GLY A 317 1.60 -5.00 2.78
CA GLY A 317 0.35 -4.24 2.75
C GLY A 317 -0.04 -3.64 4.09
N ALA A 318 -0.75 -2.52 4.04
CA ALA A 318 -1.30 -1.77 5.19
C ALA A 318 -2.70 -2.27 5.56
N PHE A 319 -3.35 -1.61 6.52
CA PHE A 319 -4.74 -1.88 6.93
C PHE A 319 -5.70 -1.88 5.73
N GLY A 320 -5.62 -0.85 4.87
CA GLY A 320 -6.49 -0.75 3.71
C GLY A 320 -6.21 -1.82 2.65
N SER A 321 -4.93 -2.09 2.34
CA SER A 321 -4.55 -2.93 1.20
C SER A 321 -4.56 -4.43 1.50
N ALA A 322 -3.96 -4.84 2.62
CA ALA A 322 -3.92 -6.22 3.09
C ALA A 322 -5.05 -6.54 4.09
N GLY A 323 -5.46 -5.57 4.90
CA GLY A 323 -6.35 -5.87 6.03
C GLY A 323 -5.68 -6.75 7.07
N TYR A 324 -6.51 -7.49 7.80
CA TYR A 324 -6.14 -8.38 8.90
C TYR A 324 -7.17 -9.53 8.91
N PRO A 325 -6.97 -10.56 8.08
CA PRO A 325 -7.95 -11.62 7.94
C PRO A 325 -8.08 -12.46 9.22
N PRO A 326 -9.24 -13.11 9.45
CA PRO A 326 -10.40 -13.16 8.54
C PRO A 326 -11.31 -11.92 8.60
N LYS A 327 -11.14 -11.03 9.57
CA LYS A 327 -12.01 -9.88 9.83
C LYS A 327 -12.02 -8.87 8.68
N SER A 328 -10.84 -8.47 8.21
CA SER A 328 -10.69 -7.60 7.05
C SER A 328 -9.78 -8.25 6.01
N LYS A 329 -10.27 -8.34 4.76
CA LYS A 329 -9.51 -8.90 3.64
C LYS A 329 -8.66 -7.86 2.89
N GLY A 330 -8.82 -6.57 3.21
CA GLY A 330 -8.24 -5.47 2.44
C GLY A 330 -8.84 -5.31 1.03
N TYR A 331 -8.55 -4.18 0.39
CA TYR A 331 -9.04 -3.89 -0.95
C TYR A 331 -8.34 -4.70 -2.05
N PHE A 332 -7.15 -5.28 -1.80
CA PHE A 332 -6.43 -6.06 -2.82
C PHE A 332 -7.28 -7.23 -3.32
N VAL A 333 -7.93 -7.95 -2.39
CA VAL A 333 -8.81 -9.09 -2.70
C VAL A 333 -9.98 -8.67 -3.57
N GLN A 334 -10.55 -7.49 -3.32
CA GLN A 334 -11.67 -6.95 -4.08
C GLN A 334 -11.25 -6.58 -5.51
N LYS A 335 -9.99 -6.17 -5.71
CA LYS A 335 -9.45 -5.76 -7.02
C LYS A 335 -8.82 -6.90 -7.81
N PHE A 336 -8.45 -8.00 -7.16
CA PHE A 336 -7.82 -9.13 -7.83
C PHE A 336 -8.56 -9.65 -9.08
N PRO A 337 -9.91 -9.68 -9.13
CA PRO A 337 -10.63 -10.11 -10.33
C PRO A 337 -10.37 -9.28 -11.60
N ILE A 338 -10.13 -7.97 -11.48
CA ILE A 338 -9.77 -7.13 -12.63
C ILE A 338 -8.25 -7.22 -12.91
N LEU A 339 -7.42 -7.25 -11.86
CA LEU A 339 -5.96 -7.41 -11.97
C LEU A 339 -5.59 -8.68 -12.74
N LYS A 340 -6.26 -9.81 -12.47
CA LYS A 340 -6.00 -11.07 -13.18
C LYS A 340 -6.32 -11.02 -14.68
N GLN A 341 -7.32 -10.22 -15.09
CA GLN A 341 -7.65 -10.06 -16.50
C GLN A 341 -6.61 -9.19 -17.20
N MET A 342 -6.24 -8.06 -16.58
CA MET A 342 -5.17 -7.20 -17.09
C MET A 342 -3.85 -7.96 -17.22
N TYR A 343 -3.45 -8.71 -16.19
CA TYR A 343 -2.22 -9.49 -16.24
C TYR A 343 -2.27 -10.59 -17.29
N LYS A 344 -3.42 -11.28 -17.47
CA LYS A 344 -3.60 -12.27 -18.52
C LYS A 344 -3.35 -11.68 -19.91
N ILE A 345 -3.86 -10.48 -20.18
CA ILE A 345 -3.65 -9.78 -21.45
C ILE A 345 -2.15 -9.53 -21.69
N LEU A 346 -1.45 -9.01 -20.67
CA LEU A 346 -0.01 -8.75 -20.74
C LEU A 346 0.80 -10.05 -20.92
N HIS A 347 0.54 -11.07 -20.09
CA HIS A 347 1.19 -12.38 -20.17
C HIS A 347 1.02 -13.04 -21.53
N ASN A 348 -0.18 -12.98 -22.12
CA ASN A 348 -0.44 -13.55 -23.44
C ASN A 348 0.23 -12.76 -24.57
N THR A 349 0.46 -11.45 -24.37
CA THR A 349 1.10 -10.59 -25.38
C THR A 349 2.61 -10.78 -25.41
N ASP A 350 3.25 -10.83 -24.24
CA ASP A 350 4.69 -11.12 -24.14
C ASP A 350 4.99 -11.98 -22.88
N PRO A 351 4.92 -13.32 -23.00
CA PRO A 351 5.16 -14.21 -21.86
C PRO A 351 6.62 -14.26 -21.42
N LYS A 352 7.57 -13.74 -22.23
CA LYS A 352 8.98 -13.65 -21.84
C LYS A 352 9.20 -12.46 -20.90
N LEU A 353 8.54 -11.34 -21.18
CA LEU A 353 8.60 -10.14 -20.36
C LEU A 353 7.71 -10.24 -19.11
N PHE A 354 6.50 -10.78 -19.28
CA PHE A 354 5.52 -10.94 -18.20
C PHE A 354 5.41 -12.42 -17.85
N LYS A 355 6.24 -12.89 -16.93
CA LYS A 355 6.26 -14.30 -16.53
C LYS A 355 5.08 -14.66 -15.64
N LYS A 356 4.91 -15.93 -15.28
CA LYS A 356 3.86 -16.29 -14.32
C LYS A 356 4.21 -15.74 -12.94
N ILE A 357 3.25 -15.14 -12.23
CA ILE A 357 3.53 -14.47 -10.96
C ILE A 357 2.61 -14.96 -9.83
N VAL A 358 3.20 -15.27 -8.68
CA VAL A 358 2.48 -15.46 -7.42
C VAL A 358 2.67 -14.21 -6.59
N PHE A 359 1.60 -13.43 -6.47
CA PHE A 359 1.55 -12.25 -5.63
C PHE A 359 1.32 -12.65 -4.17
N ILE A 360 2.20 -12.25 -3.27
CA ILE A 360 2.15 -12.60 -1.85
C ILE A 360 1.92 -11.32 -1.04
N VAL A 361 0.70 -11.14 -0.56
CA VAL A 361 0.31 -10.04 0.33
C VAL A 361 0.79 -10.38 1.74
N ILE A 362 1.59 -9.50 2.33
CA ILE A 362 2.09 -9.62 3.69
C ILE A 362 1.48 -8.50 4.55
N PRO A 363 0.66 -8.80 5.57
CA PRO A 363 0.05 -7.77 6.41
C PRO A 363 1.12 -7.16 7.33
N SER A 364 1.64 -5.98 6.97
CA SER A 364 2.65 -5.28 7.79
C SER A 364 2.08 -4.77 9.11
N THR A 365 0.77 -4.52 9.15
CA THR A 365 0.03 -4.01 10.32
C THR A 365 0.14 -4.91 11.55
N ILE A 366 0.50 -6.19 11.40
CA ILE A 366 0.81 -7.05 12.55
C ILE A 366 1.90 -6.45 13.44
N PHE A 367 2.82 -5.65 12.89
CA PHE A 367 3.88 -4.99 13.65
C PHE A 367 3.38 -3.84 14.54
N ASN A 368 2.13 -3.39 14.38
CA ASN A 368 1.53 -2.48 15.36
C ASN A 368 1.33 -3.15 16.74
N LEU A 369 1.35 -4.49 16.79
CA LEU A 369 1.30 -5.27 18.03
C LEU A 369 2.64 -5.28 18.78
N LEU A 370 3.74 -4.80 18.21
CA LEU A 370 5.04 -4.77 18.89
C LEU A 370 5.06 -3.69 19.97
N PRO A 371 5.58 -3.96 21.18
CA PRO A 371 5.74 -2.93 22.19
C PRO A 371 6.70 -1.84 21.72
N ASN A 372 6.43 -0.59 22.12
CA ASN A 372 7.40 0.50 21.97
C ASN A 372 8.34 0.49 23.19
N THR A 373 9.64 0.70 22.98
CA THR A 373 10.65 0.76 24.06
C THR A 373 10.37 1.83 25.10
N LEU A 374 9.57 2.86 24.79
CA LEU A 374 9.18 3.91 25.72
C LEU A 374 8.10 3.45 26.74
N PHE A 375 7.33 2.42 26.43
CA PHE A 375 6.20 1.97 27.25
C PHE A 375 6.45 0.54 27.76
N ILE A 376 7.32 0.42 28.76
CA ILE A 376 7.73 -0.87 29.35
C ILE A 376 6.53 -1.71 29.81
N SER A 377 5.48 -1.07 30.32
CA SER A 377 4.24 -1.75 30.72
C SER A 377 3.62 -2.55 29.57
N ASP A 378 3.64 -2.03 28.34
CA ASP A 378 3.03 -2.72 27.19
C ASP A 378 3.74 -4.03 26.88
N LYS A 379 5.07 -4.04 27.02
CA LYS A 379 5.91 -5.21 26.73
C LYS A 379 5.48 -6.43 27.55
N GLU A 380 5.35 -6.28 28.86
CA GLU A 380 5.00 -7.40 29.75
C GLU A 380 3.58 -7.92 29.49
N HIS A 381 2.62 -7.02 29.24
CA HIS A 381 1.24 -7.40 28.93
C HIS A 381 1.14 -8.12 27.59
N LEU A 382 1.85 -7.65 26.57
CA LEU A 382 1.83 -8.25 25.24
C LEU A 382 2.55 -9.60 25.21
N LYS A 383 3.66 -9.73 25.94
CA LYS A 383 4.36 -11.01 26.16
C LYS A 383 3.44 -12.07 26.77
N PHE A 384 2.70 -11.70 27.82
CA PHE A 384 1.70 -12.58 28.44
C PHE A 384 0.59 -12.94 27.46
N LEU A 385 0.04 -11.96 26.73
CA LEU A 385 -1.00 -12.15 25.73
C LEU A 385 -0.59 -13.15 24.65
N PHE A 386 0.55 -12.93 23.99
CA PHE A 386 1.04 -13.80 22.91
C PHE A 386 1.31 -15.22 23.39
N SER A 387 1.90 -15.37 24.57
CA SER A 387 2.15 -16.68 25.19
C SER A 387 0.86 -17.45 25.45
N ASN A 388 -0.16 -16.79 26.00
CA ASN A 388 -1.43 -17.42 26.32
C ASN A 388 -2.23 -17.74 25.06
N SER A 389 -2.30 -16.83 24.09
CA SER A 389 -2.97 -17.09 22.81
C SER A 389 -2.32 -18.26 22.07
N LYS A 390 -0.99 -18.36 22.06
CA LYS A 390 -0.28 -19.51 21.48
C LYS A 390 -0.64 -20.81 22.20
N LYS A 391 -0.54 -20.85 23.53
CA LYS A 391 -0.92 -22.02 24.34
C LYS A 391 -2.39 -22.42 24.14
N PHE A 392 -3.28 -21.44 24.01
CA PHE A 392 -4.70 -21.66 23.74
C PHE A 392 -4.90 -22.35 22.39
N LEU A 393 -4.26 -21.86 21.32
CA LEU A 393 -4.33 -22.50 20.00
C LEU A 393 -3.72 -23.90 20.00
N ASP A 394 -2.60 -24.11 20.70
CA ASP A 394 -1.93 -25.41 20.76
C ASP A 394 -2.82 -26.47 21.45
N LYS A 395 -3.55 -26.08 22.50
CA LYS A 395 -4.50 -26.96 23.20
C LYS A 395 -5.75 -27.28 22.37
N ASN A 396 -6.19 -26.34 21.55
CA ASN A 396 -7.42 -26.45 20.76
C ASN A 396 -7.13 -26.76 19.28
N SER A 397 -6.00 -27.41 18.98
CA SER A 397 -5.55 -27.60 17.59
C SER A 397 -6.45 -28.51 16.75
N ASN A 398 -7.39 -29.23 17.37
CA ASN A 398 -8.36 -30.11 16.70
C ASN A 398 -9.72 -29.44 16.48
N THR A 399 -9.90 -28.21 16.93
CA THR A 399 -11.15 -27.44 16.79
C THR A 399 -11.22 -26.83 15.39
N SER A 400 -12.42 -26.74 14.81
CA SER A 400 -12.58 -26.08 13.50
C SER A 400 -12.18 -24.60 13.58
N SER A 401 -11.62 -24.07 12.48
CA SER A 401 -11.08 -22.71 12.45
C SER A 401 -12.09 -21.65 12.90
N ASP A 402 -13.35 -21.77 12.49
CA ASP A 402 -14.38 -20.77 12.78
C ASP A 402 -14.79 -20.75 14.25
N ILE A 403 -14.78 -21.91 14.92
CA ILE A 403 -15.07 -22.00 16.36
C ILE A 403 -13.86 -21.48 17.14
N LEU A 404 -12.65 -21.92 16.76
CA LEU A 404 -11.40 -21.52 17.39
C LEU A 404 -11.20 -19.99 17.36
N MET A 405 -11.62 -19.34 16.28
CA MET A 405 -11.63 -17.87 16.14
C MET A 405 -12.47 -17.18 17.22
N LYS A 406 -13.73 -17.62 17.39
CA LYS A 406 -14.64 -17.02 18.38
C LYS A 406 -14.20 -17.26 19.81
N GLU A 407 -13.60 -18.42 20.06
CA GLU A 407 -13.07 -18.74 21.38
C GLU A 407 -11.79 -17.96 21.69
N LEU A 408 -10.91 -17.76 20.69
CA LEU A 408 -9.74 -16.90 20.83
C LEU A 408 -10.14 -15.46 21.20
N GLU A 409 -11.20 -14.91 20.59
CA GLU A 409 -11.69 -13.57 20.95
C GLU A 409 -12.13 -13.50 22.42
N LYS A 410 -12.85 -14.51 22.90
CA LYS A 410 -13.23 -14.60 24.32
C LYS A 410 -11.99 -14.69 25.22
N GLU A 411 -11.02 -15.50 24.83
CA GLU A 411 -9.75 -15.64 25.55
C GLU A 411 -8.99 -14.31 25.59
N LEU A 412 -8.93 -13.58 24.47
CA LEU A 412 -8.31 -12.25 24.40
C LEU A 412 -9.05 -11.27 25.33
N SER A 413 -10.39 -11.22 25.29
CA SER A 413 -11.18 -10.35 26.17
C SER A 413 -10.98 -10.63 27.66
N LEU A 414 -10.78 -11.91 28.05
CA LEU A 414 -10.55 -12.29 29.45
C LEU A 414 -9.13 -11.97 29.93
N ASN A 415 -8.14 -12.09 29.06
CA ASN A 415 -6.73 -11.92 29.43
C ASN A 415 -6.24 -10.48 29.25
N ILE A 416 -6.95 -9.65 28.49
CA ILE A 416 -6.49 -8.31 28.19
C ILE A 416 -6.91 -7.31 29.27
N GLN A 417 -5.91 -6.75 29.95
CA GLN A 417 -6.09 -5.67 30.92
C GLN A 417 -5.92 -4.34 30.19
N LYS A 418 -6.97 -3.92 29.47
CA LYS A 418 -6.95 -2.75 28.57
C LYS A 418 -6.49 -1.48 29.28
N GLU A 419 -6.87 -1.30 30.53
CA GLU A 419 -6.49 -0.19 31.39
C GLU A 419 -4.97 -0.10 31.62
N LYS A 420 -4.25 -1.21 31.48
CA LYS A 420 -2.79 -1.27 31.66
C LYS A 420 -1.98 -1.05 30.39
N LEU A 421 -2.63 -1.07 29.23
CA LEU A 421 -2.00 -0.69 27.97
C LEU A 421 -1.89 0.83 27.86
N SER A 422 -0.73 1.29 27.41
CA SER A 422 -0.46 2.69 27.17
C SER A 422 -1.45 3.28 26.18
N TRP A 423 -1.68 4.59 26.31
CA TRP A 423 -2.46 5.34 25.33
C TRP A 423 -1.86 5.20 23.93
N TYR A 424 -0.53 5.24 23.82
CA TYR A 424 0.18 5.13 22.55
C TYR A 424 -0.11 3.83 21.82
N PHE A 425 -0.07 2.69 22.54
CA PHE A 425 -0.39 1.39 21.94
C PHE A 425 -1.82 1.36 21.43
N LYS A 426 -2.79 1.83 22.22
CA LYS A 426 -4.22 1.89 21.82
C LYS A 426 -4.44 2.70 20.55
N GLN A 427 -3.75 3.84 20.40
CA GLN A 427 -3.87 4.70 19.22
C GLN A 427 -3.36 4.06 17.92
N ARG A 428 -2.59 2.96 17.99
CA ARG A 428 -2.18 2.24 16.76
C ARG A 428 -3.31 1.51 16.06
N PHE A 429 -4.44 1.32 16.75
CA PHE A 429 -5.58 0.56 16.27
C PHE A 429 -6.82 1.42 16.06
N SER A 430 -6.84 2.65 16.62
CA SER A 430 -7.88 3.61 16.29
C SER A 430 -7.77 4.00 14.82
N ASN A 431 -8.91 4.16 14.15
CA ASN A 431 -9.00 4.80 12.83
C ASN A 431 -8.51 6.28 12.83
N ALA A 432 -8.07 6.79 14.00
CA ALA A 432 -7.53 8.12 14.18
C ALA A 432 -6.08 8.21 13.72
N ARG A 433 -5.91 8.98 12.63
CA ARG A 433 -4.86 9.98 12.33
C ARG A 433 -3.53 9.86 13.07
N THR A 434 -2.44 10.03 12.33
CA THR A 434 -1.05 10.09 12.82
C THR A 434 -0.71 11.28 13.75
N ILE A 435 -1.70 12.07 14.13
CA ILE A 435 -1.54 13.26 14.99
C ILE A 435 -1.79 12.81 16.41
N GLN A 436 -0.85 13.12 17.31
CA GLN A 436 -1.04 12.86 18.72
C GLN A 436 -2.06 13.86 19.28
N HIS A 437 -3.13 13.34 19.89
CA HIS A 437 -4.08 14.17 20.63
C HIS A 437 -3.58 14.54 22.04
N SER A 438 -2.50 13.93 22.52
CA SER A 438 -1.90 14.27 23.80
C SER A 438 -0.98 15.49 23.67
N GLN A 439 -0.94 16.31 24.73
CA GLN A 439 -0.04 17.46 24.83
C GLN A 439 1.43 17.04 25.06
N GLU A 440 1.68 15.76 25.30
CA GLU A 440 3.01 15.21 25.60
C GLU A 440 3.79 14.93 24.31
N ILE A 441 4.94 15.58 24.19
CA ILE A 441 5.92 15.27 23.15
C ILE A 441 6.66 14.02 23.61
N TYR A 442 6.49 12.92 22.88
CA TYR A 442 7.25 11.70 23.16
C TYR A 442 8.63 11.75 22.51
N GLU A 443 9.60 11.13 23.18
CA GLU A 443 10.92 10.87 22.62
C GLU A 443 10.85 9.89 21.43
N VAL A 444 11.97 9.74 20.71
CA VAL A 444 12.08 8.76 19.63
C VAL A 444 12.06 7.36 20.26
N GLY A 445 11.13 6.52 19.81
CA GLY A 445 10.96 5.15 20.29
C GLY A 445 11.37 4.10 19.25
N ASN A 446 11.56 2.86 19.70
CA ASN A 446 11.72 1.71 18.83
C ASN A 446 10.61 0.69 19.06
N LEU A 447 10.26 -0.05 18.01
CA LEU A 447 9.45 -1.25 18.14
C LEU A 447 10.36 -2.44 18.44
N GLU A 448 10.09 -3.15 19.53
CA GLU A 448 10.89 -4.29 19.95
C GLU A 448 10.26 -5.60 19.48
N LEU A 449 10.99 -6.38 18.68
CA LEU A 449 10.59 -7.73 18.30
C LEU A 449 10.84 -8.68 19.49
N THR A 450 9.77 -9.06 20.19
CA THR A 450 9.88 -10.02 21.30
C THR A 450 9.93 -11.46 20.79
N GLU A 451 10.52 -12.36 21.58
CA GLU A 451 10.58 -13.79 21.28
C GLU A 451 9.17 -14.36 21.08
N GLU A 452 8.23 -14.01 21.97
CA GLU A 452 6.86 -14.51 21.94
C GLU A 452 6.11 -14.06 20.69
N PHE A 453 6.27 -12.80 20.27
CA PHE A 453 5.67 -12.32 19.03
C PHE A 453 6.32 -12.98 17.81
N SER A 454 7.64 -13.15 17.82
CA SER A 454 8.36 -13.79 16.71
C SER A 454 7.88 -15.23 16.46
N GLU A 455 7.47 -15.92 17.53
CA GLU A 455 7.08 -17.32 17.59
C GLU A 455 5.61 -17.61 17.25
N ILE A 456 4.75 -16.59 17.14
CA ILE A 456 3.36 -16.76 16.71
C ILE A 456 3.25 -16.78 15.18
N SER A 457 2.18 -17.40 14.69
CA SER A 457 1.86 -17.37 13.25
C SER A 457 1.37 -15.99 12.81
N ILE A 458 1.57 -15.66 11.54
CA ILE A 458 1.01 -14.44 10.93
C ILE A 458 -0.51 -14.43 11.03
N GLN A 459 -1.17 -15.59 10.92
CA GLN A 459 -2.61 -15.70 11.14
C GLN A 459 -2.99 -15.28 12.56
N LEU A 460 -2.33 -15.82 13.60
CA LEU A 460 -2.64 -15.44 14.98
C LEU A 460 -2.41 -13.94 15.20
N ALA A 461 -1.33 -13.37 14.65
CA ALA A 461 -1.08 -11.94 14.75
C ALA A 461 -2.19 -11.11 14.07
N CYS A 462 -2.71 -11.52 12.91
CA CYS A 462 -3.87 -10.87 12.28
C CYS A 462 -5.14 -10.95 13.14
N GLN A 463 -5.36 -12.06 13.83
CA GLN A 463 -6.52 -12.25 14.70
C GLN A 463 -6.45 -11.32 15.92
N ILE A 464 -5.29 -11.26 16.57
CA ILE A 464 -5.04 -10.35 17.71
C ILE A 464 -5.16 -8.90 17.26
N LEU A 465 -4.56 -8.55 16.12
CA LEU A 465 -4.68 -7.22 15.51
C LEU A 465 -6.14 -6.84 15.25
N GLY A 466 -6.93 -7.77 14.70
CA GLY A 466 -8.35 -7.55 14.43
C GLY A 466 -9.18 -7.37 15.70
N PHE A 467 -8.86 -8.08 16.77
CA PHE A 467 -9.45 -7.85 18.09
C PHE A 467 -9.17 -6.41 18.58
N PHE A 468 -7.92 -5.95 18.54
CA PHE A 468 -7.60 -4.60 18.95
C PHE A 468 -8.23 -3.51 18.10
N THR A 469 -8.35 -3.75 16.78
CA THR A 469 -8.93 -2.77 15.85
C THR A 469 -10.42 -2.57 16.12
N GLU A 470 -11.18 -3.65 16.35
CA GLU A 470 -12.60 -3.54 16.70
C GLU A 470 -12.82 -2.90 18.07
N GLU A 471 -11.96 -3.19 19.04
CA GLU A 471 -12.04 -2.62 20.38
C GLU A 471 -11.65 -1.13 20.45
N ALA A 472 -10.90 -0.64 19.46
CA ALA A 472 -10.56 0.77 19.33
C ALA A 472 -11.63 1.57 18.55
N GLU A 473 -12.60 0.89 17.94
CA GLU A 473 -13.76 1.49 17.27
C GLU A 473 -14.98 1.68 18.22
N LEU A 474 -14.83 1.30 19.49
CA LEU A 474 -15.76 1.56 20.60
C LEU A 474 -15.30 2.78 21.41
#